data_AF-A0A2A9F4S3-F1
#
_entry.id   AF-A0A2A9F4S3-F1
#
_cell.length_a   1.000
_cell.length_b   1.000
_cell.length_c   1.000
_cell.angle_alpha   90.00
_cell.angle_beta   90.00
_cell.angle_gamma   90.00
#
_symmetry.space_group_name_H-M   'P 1'
#
loop_
_entity.id
_entity.type
_entity.pdbx_description
1 polymer ?
#
loop_
_entity_poly.entity_id
_entity_poly.type
_entity_poly.pdbx_seq_one_letter_code
_entity_poly.pdbx_strand_id
1 'polypeptide(L)'
;MHTKVKDIYPESLERLSAFVIISSLIILFVQNLIDNVMLFQYIDLLVLGYFSVEFLVKVGVLSWGTYIRDKACQFDLLLLLISILSIPFSDVDSVIYLRIFRLISVIRIFRVIPNGSQILRGLIRAIKSSKAVLALLFTMLCFFSLIGFILFSNSVPEYFSTPLSSLNTVFEIFTIENWGELPDSIDKINKPGLHALVNAFTIIVLVCGGFIAVSLANAVFVDELVSDNNDDLKKEVLQLRQENLEIKKLLYEIKYKID
;
A
#
# COMPACT_ATOMS: atom_id res chain seq x y z
N MET A 1 9.10 28.16 15.34
CA MET A 1 8.33 27.61 16.47
C MET A 1 7.41 26.52 15.92
N HIS A 2 7.84 25.25 15.97
CA HIS A 2 7.02 24.12 15.52
C HIS A 2 6.10 23.71 16.69
N THR A 3 5.02 24.44 16.90
CA THR A 3 3.92 23.98 17.77
C THR A 3 3.35 22.71 17.13
N LYS A 4 3.41 21.59 17.85
CA LYS A 4 2.78 20.35 17.37
C LYS A 4 1.27 20.57 17.44
N VAL A 5 0.55 20.11 16.42
CA VAL A 5 -0.93 20.16 16.37
C VAL A 5 -1.57 19.59 17.65
N LYS A 6 -0.92 18.60 18.25
CA LYS A 6 -1.27 17.99 19.55
C LYS A 6 -1.33 18.95 20.74
N ASP A 7 -0.62 20.07 20.70
CA ASP A 7 -0.54 20.99 21.84
C ASP A 7 -1.70 22.01 21.86
N ILE A 8 -2.41 22.16 20.74
CA ILE A 8 -3.46 23.17 20.54
C ILE A 8 -4.84 22.51 20.42
N TYR A 9 -4.89 21.26 19.95
CA TYR A 9 -6.15 20.54 19.75
C TYR A 9 -6.58 19.80 21.04
N PRO A 10 -7.84 19.93 21.48
CA PRO A 10 -8.28 19.36 22.76
C PRO A 10 -8.28 17.82 22.72
N GLU A 11 -7.62 17.22 23.71
CA GLU A 11 -7.49 15.76 23.84
C GLU A 11 -8.84 15.03 23.94
N SER A 12 -9.86 15.68 24.52
CA SER A 12 -11.22 15.17 24.57
C SER A 12 -11.84 14.98 23.18
N LEU A 13 -11.52 15.86 22.23
CA LEU A 13 -12.03 15.79 20.86
C LEU A 13 -11.31 14.72 20.05
N GLU A 14 -10.02 14.48 20.30
CA GLU A 14 -9.30 13.32 19.75
C GLU A 14 -9.93 12.00 20.21
N ARG A 15 -10.18 11.85 21.52
CA ARG A 15 -10.82 10.66 22.09
C ARG A 15 -12.22 10.42 21.52
N LEU A 16 -13.00 11.49 21.35
CA LEU A 16 -14.32 11.42 20.71
C LEU A 16 -14.21 10.97 19.25
N SER A 17 -13.28 11.54 18.48
CA SER A 17 -13.07 11.14 17.08
C SER A 17 -12.68 9.66 16.98
N ALA A 18 -11.82 9.16 17.87
CA ALA A 18 -11.45 7.76 17.92
C ALA A 18 -12.65 6.85 18.21
N PHE A 19 -13.51 7.24 19.15
CA PHE A 19 -14.74 6.52 19.45
C PHE A 19 -15.70 6.48 18.24
N VAL A 20 -15.87 7.60 17.55
CA VAL A 20 -16.70 7.68 16.34
C VAL A 20 -16.14 6.80 15.22
N ILE A 21 -14.81 6.77 15.03
CA ILE A 21 -14.15 5.90 14.05
C ILE A 21 -14.44 4.43 14.35
N ILE A 22 -14.18 3.99 15.58
CA ILE A 22 -14.40 2.59 15.98
C ILE A 22 -15.88 2.21 15.82
N SER A 23 -16.77 3.09 16.27
CA SER A 23 -18.22 2.88 16.14
C SER A 23 -18.64 2.77 14.68
N SER A 24 -18.11 3.62 13.80
CA SER A 24 -18.41 3.57 12.36
C SER A 24 -17.96 2.26 11.70
N LEU A 25 -16.86 1.67 12.14
CA LEU A 25 -16.40 0.35 11.66
C LEU A 25 -17.36 -0.76 12.06
N ILE A 26 -17.80 -0.75 13.33
CA ILE A 26 -18.76 -1.73 13.83
C ILE A 26 -20.09 -1.60 13.08
N ILE A 27 -20.56 -0.37 12.86
CA ILE A 27 -21.79 -0.09 12.12
C ILE A 27 -21.69 -0.61 10.69
N LEU A 28 -20.56 -0.38 10.00
CA LEU A 28 -20.31 -0.87 8.65
C LEU A 28 -20.35 -2.41 8.57
N PHE A 29 -19.84 -3.10 9.60
CA PHE A 29 -19.93 -4.55 9.69
C PHE A 29 -21.38 -5.02 9.91
N VAL A 30 -22.09 -4.42 10.88
CA VAL A 30 -23.48 -4.75 11.21
C VAL A 30 -24.44 -4.46 10.05
N GLN A 31 -24.17 -3.45 9.24
CA GLN A 31 -24.96 -3.13 8.04
C GLN A 31 -25.08 -4.31 7.07
N ASN A 32 -24.07 -5.18 7.00
CA ASN A 32 -24.12 -6.36 6.13
C ASN A 32 -24.99 -7.50 6.69
N LEU A 33 -25.43 -7.40 7.95
CA LEU A 33 -26.29 -8.39 8.63
C LEU A 33 -27.76 -7.96 8.68
N ILE A 34 -28.06 -6.67 8.52
CA ILE A 34 -29.41 -6.11 8.70
C ILE A 34 -29.79 -5.33 7.44
N ASP A 35 -30.86 -5.77 6.75
CA ASP A 35 -31.42 -5.10 5.57
C ASP A 35 -32.24 -3.86 5.95
N ASN A 36 -31.59 -2.85 6.53
CA ASN A 36 -32.20 -1.53 6.76
C ASN A 36 -31.37 -0.40 6.15
N VAL A 37 -31.43 -0.32 4.82
CA VAL A 37 -30.62 0.62 4.01
C VAL A 37 -30.80 2.07 4.45
N MET A 38 -32.04 2.50 4.74
CA MET A 38 -32.35 3.89 5.12
C MET A 38 -31.66 4.28 6.44
N LEU A 39 -31.74 3.43 7.47
CA LEU A 39 -31.11 3.70 8.76
C LEU A 39 -29.60 3.86 8.63
N PHE A 40 -28.93 2.98 7.89
CA PHE A 40 -27.48 3.06 7.71
C PHE A 40 -27.06 4.27 6.86
N GLN A 41 -27.86 4.68 5.87
CA GLN A 41 -27.61 5.92 5.12
C GLN A 41 -27.64 7.16 6.03
N TYR A 42 -28.62 7.26 6.94
CA TYR A 42 -28.67 8.37 7.90
C TYR A 42 -27.47 8.38 8.83
N ILE A 43 -27.06 7.20 9.33
CA ILE A 43 -25.89 7.09 10.21
C ILE A 43 -24.62 7.50 9.47
N ASP A 44 -24.42 7.05 8.24
CA ASP A 44 -23.26 7.44 7.42
C ASP A 44 -23.20 8.96 7.19
N LEU A 45 -24.35 9.59 6.96
CA LEU A 45 -24.45 11.04 6.82
C LEU A 45 -24.10 11.77 8.12
N LEU A 46 -24.54 11.25 9.28
CA LEU A 46 -24.18 11.80 10.58
C LEU A 46 -22.68 11.69 10.87
N VAL A 47 -22.07 10.55 10.56
CA VAL A 47 -20.63 10.34 10.70
C VAL A 47 -19.86 11.30 9.78
N LEU A 48 -20.29 11.46 8.53
CA LEU A 48 -19.70 12.43 7.60
C LEU A 48 -19.85 13.87 8.11
N GLY A 49 -21.02 14.23 8.64
CA GLY A 49 -21.28 15.52 9.26
C GLY A 49 -20.34 15.79 10.44
N TYR A 50 -20.14 14.80 11.31
CA TYR A 50 -19.19 14.89 12.42
C TYR A 50 -17.77 15.22 11.92
N PHE A 51 -17.25 14.47 10.95
CA PHE A 51 -15.90 14.72 10.41
C PHE A 51 -15.79 16.05 9.64
N SER A 52 -16.89 16.52 9.05
CA SER A 52 -16.95 17.84 8.41
C SER A 52 -16.84 18.95 9.45
N VAL A 53 -17.56 18.84 10.56
CA VAL A 53 -17.46 19.80 11.68
C VAL A 53 -16.08 19.72 12.33
N GLU A 54 -15.54 18.52 12.56
CA GLU A 54 -14.19 18.31 13.08
C GLU A 54 -13.14 19.04 12.23
N PHE A 55 -13.26 18.95 10.91
CA PHE A 55 -12.40 19.67 9.96
C PHE A 55 -12.52 21.19 10.12
N LEU A 56 -13.74 21.74 10.16
CA LEU A 56 -13.95 23.18 10.32
C LEU A 56 -13.36 23.70 11.63
N VAL A 57 -13.55 22.97 12.74
CA VAL A 57 -12.96 23.30 14.04
C VAL A 57 -11.44 23.27 13.97
N LYS A 58 -10.84 22.24 13.37
CA LYS A 58 -9.38 22.14 13.20
C LYS A 58 -8.82 23.30 12.40
N VAL A 59 -9.47 23.69 11.30
CA VAL A 59 -9.03 24.83 10.47
C VAL A 59 -9.14 26.15 11.23
N GLY A 60 -10.23 26.35 12.00
CA GLY A 60 -10.43 27.53 12.82
C GLY A 60 -9.40 27.68 13.94
N VAL A 61 -8.98 26.57 14.55
CA VAL A 61 -8.00 26.56 15.66
C VAL A 61 -6.55 26.63 15.16
N LEU A 62 -6.21 25.91 14.08
CA LEU A 62 -4.81 25.71 13.67
C LEU A 62 -4.32 26.72 12.61
N SER A 63 -5.20 27.55 12.05
CA SER A 63 -4.94 28.33 10.83
C SER A 63 -4.63 27.45 9.60
N TRP A 64 -5.06 27.89 8.42
CA TRP A 64 -4.96 27.10 7.18
C TRP A 64 -3.53 26.64 6.84
N GLY A 65 -2.55 27.52 7.03
CA GLY A 65 -1.14 27.21 6.74
C GLY A 65 -0.55 26.10 7.63
N THR A 66 -0.91 26.07 8.92
CA THR A 66 -0.46 24.98 9.82
C THR A 66 -1.21 23.69 9.54
N TYR A 67 -2.52 23.79 9.23
CA TYR A 67 -3.35 22.64 8.88
C TYR A 67 -2.79 21.88 7.68
N ILE A 68 -2.49 22.59 6.58
CA ILE A 68 -1.93 21.96 5.38
C ILE A 68 -0.52 21.42 5.64
N ARG A 69 0.28 22.01 6.53
CA ARG A 69 1.63 21.52 6.80
C ARG A 69 1.63 20.20 7.58
N ASP A 70 0.61 19.94 8.40
CA ASP A 70 0.50 18.71 9.16
C ASP A 70 -0.02 17.54 8.31
N LYS A 71 0.72 16.43 8.33
CA LYS A 71 0.41 15.25 7.52
C LYS A 71 -0.81 14.49 8.00
N ALA A 72 -1.11 14.53 9.30
CA ALA A 72 -2.35 13.97 9.82
C ALA A 72 -3.55 14.76 9.30
N CYS A 73 -3.52 16.10 9.41
CA CYS A 73 -4.54 16.99 8.84
C CYS A 73 -4.71 16.85 7.31
N GLN A 74 -3.61 16.67 6.54
CA GLN A 74 -3.70 16.40 5.09
C GLN A 74 -4.45 15.10 4.79
N PHE A 75 -4.14 14.03 5.53
CA PHE A 75 -4.82 12.73 5.38
C PHE A 75 -6.31 12.84 5.75
N ASP A 76 -6.62 13.63 6.77
CA ASP A 76 -7.98 13.89 7.22
C ASP A 76 -8.82 14.58 6.15
N LEU A 77 -8.24 15.61 5.52
CA LEU A 77 -8.88 16.33 4.43
C LEU A 77 -9.09 15.42 3.22
N LEU A 78 -8.10 14.59 2.86
CA LEU A 78 -8.22 13.65 1.75
C LEU A 78 -9.39 12.68 1.95
N LEU A 79 -9.50 12.08 3.15
CA LEU A 79 -10.58 11.15 3.46
C LEU A 79 -11.95 11.83 3.50
N LEU A 80 -12.01 13.08 3.98
CA LEU A 80 -13.24 13.86 3.95
C LEU A 80 -13.69 14.14 2.52
N LEU A 81 -12.79 14.56 1.64
CA LEU A 81 -13.08 14.82 0.23
C LEU A 81 -13.59 13.56 -0.50
N ILE A 82 -12.96 12.40 -0.27
CA ILE A 82 -13.42 11.13 -0.84
C ILE A 82 -14.84 10.80 -0.33
N SER A 83 -15.13 11.07 0.94
CA SER A 83 -16.46 10.81 1.53
C SER A 83 -17.53 11.76 1.02
N ILE A 84 -17.17 13.00 0.66
CA ILE A 84 -18.12 13.96 0.06
C ILE A 84 -18.37 13.59 -1.41
N LEU A 85 -17.33 13.18 -2.13
CA LEU A 85 -17.43 12.78 -3.53
C LEU A 85 -18.33 11.55 -3.73
N SER A 86 -18.54 10.73 -2.70
CA SER A 86 -19.42 9.55 -2.79
C SER A 86 -20.92 9.87 -2.71
N ILE A 87 -21.32 11.07 -2.26
CA ILE A 87 -22.73 11.47 -2.11
C ILE A 87 -23.51 11.47 -3.45
N PRO A 88 -23.08 12.14 -4.53
CA PRO A 88 -23.88 12.24 -5.76
C PRO A 88 -24.05 10.92 -6.52
N PHE A 89 -23.29 9.89 -6.16
CA PHE A 89 -23.44 8.56 -6.75
C PHE A 89 -24.56 7.74 -6.06
N SER A 90 -25.27 8.30 -5.07
CA SER A 90 -26.29 7.60 -4.28
C SER A 90 -27.51 7.11 -5.07
N ASP A 91 -27.83 7.79 -6.17
CA ASP A 91 -29.10 7.63 -6.91
C ASP A 91 -28.99 6.74 -8.15
N VAL A 92 -27.76 6.36 -8.54
CA VAL A 92 -27.53 5.45 -9.66
C VAL A 92 -27.52 4.03 -9.08
N ASP A 93 -28.10 3.03 -9.78
CA ASP A 93 -28.11 1.58 -9.47
C ASP A 93 -26.72 0.96 -9.12
N SER A 94 -25.68 1.79 -9.14
CA SER A 94 -24.35 1.69 -8.55
C SER A 94 -24.25 1.45 -7.02
N VAL A 95 -25.22 0.75 -6.42
CA VAL A 95 -25.23 0.41 -4.98
C VAL A 95 -23.94 -0.28 -4.53
N ILE A 96 -23.23 -0.95 -5.45
CA ILE A 96 -21.93 -1.60 -5.21
C ILE A 96 -20.79 -0.58 -5.10
N TYR A 97 -20.73 0.41 -6.00
CA TYR A 97 -19.65 1.40 -6.01
C TYR A 97 -19.69 2.30 -4.77
N LEU A 98 -20.89 2.66 -4.31
CA LEU A 98 -21.12 3.37 -3.05
C LEU A 98 -20.60 2.60 -1.83
N ARG A 99 -20.81 1.27 -1.79
CA ARG A 99 -20.30 0.41 -0.72
C ARG A 99 -18.77 0.41 -0.69
N ILE A 100 -18.11 0.42 -1.85
CA ILE A 100 -16.64 0.46 -1.93
C ILE A 100 -16.09 1.79 -1.40
N PHE A 101 -16.69 2.93 -1.75
CA PHE A 101 -16.26 4.22 -1.20
C PHE A 101 -16.43 4.31 0.32
N ARG A 102 -17.47 3.66 0.88
CA ARG A 102 -17.63 3.54 2.34
C ARG A 102 -16.52 2.72 3.00
N LEU A 103 -16.02 1.69 2.33
CA LEU A 103 -14.87 0.90 2.82
C LEU A 103 -13.57 1.71 2.84
N ILE A 104 -13.39 2.70 1.96
CA ILE A 104 -12.21 3.58 2.01
C ILE A 104 -12.16 4.40 3.31
N SER A 105 -13.32 4.71 3.89
CA SER A 105 -13.39 5.39 5.19
C SER A 105 -12.84 4.54 6.34
N VAL A 106 -12.75 3.21 6.20
CA VAL A 106 -12.13 2.30 7.19
C VAL A 106 -10.67 2.67 7.43
N ILE A 107 -9.99 3.27 6.45
CA ILE A 107 -8.61 3.73 6.56
C ILE A 107 -8.47 4.80 7.66
N ARG A 108 -9.54 5.43 8.14
CA ARG A 108 -9.53 6.29 9.34
C ARG A 108 -9.01 5.58 10.59
N ILE A 109 -9.05 4.24 10.66
CA ILE A 109 -8.51 3.46 11.78
C ILE A 109 -7.04 3.77 12.08
N PHE A 110 -6.25 4.14 11.06
CA PHE A 110 -4.86 4.57 11.22
C PHE A 110 -4.69 5.83 12.08
N ARG A 111 -5.75 6.60 12.35
CA ARG A 111 -5.71 7.71 13.32
C ARG A 111 -5.68 7.23 14.77
N VAL A 112 -6.35 6.11 15.05
CA VAL A 112 -6.48 5.55 16.41
C VAL A 112 -5.21 4.79 16.79
N ILE A 113 -4.54 4.20 15.80
CA ILE A 113 -3.30 3.44 16.00
C ILE A 113 -2.18 4.41 16.44
N PRO A 114 -1.46 4.12 17.54
CA PRO A 114 -0.28 4.87 17.93
C PRO A 114 0.73 4.93 16.77
N ASN A 115 1.14 6.14 16.39
CA ASN A 115 2.01 6.37 15.23
C ASN A 115 1.46 5.85 13.89
N GLY A 116 0.14 5.65 13.74
CA GLY A 116 -0.44 5.07 12.53
C GLY A 116 -0.17 5.88 11.25
N SER A 117 -0.04 7.21 11.36
CA SER A 117 0.40 8.03 10.22
C SER A 117 1.85 7.76 9.81
N GLN A 118 2.73 7.39 10.76
CA GLN A 118 4.10 6.96 10.47
C GLN A 118 4.11 5.57 9.82
N ILE A 119 3.24 4.65 10.26
CA ILE A 119 3.08 3.32 9.67
C ILE A 119 2.64 3.45 8.20
N LEU A 120 1.59 4.22 7.93
CA LEU A 120 1.12 4.46 6.56
C LEU A 120 2.21 5.08 5.68
N ARG A 121 2.97 6.04 6.21
CA ARG A 121 4.13 6.61 5.51
C ARG A 121 5.22 5.58 5.27
N GLY A 122 5.50 4.70 6.23
CA GLY A 122 6.44 3.60 6.08
C GLY A 122 6.05 2.68 4.93
N LEU A 123 4.77 2.31 4.87
CA LEU A 123 4.22 1.48 3.80
C LEU A 123 4.31 2.16 2.43
N ILE A 124 3.93 3.44 2.33
CA ILE A 124 4.08 4.22 1.10
C ILE A 124 5.56 4.36 0.70
N ARG A 125 6.47 4.55 1.65
CA ARG A 125 7.91 4.59 1.38
C ARG A 125 8.42 3.25 0.85
N ALA A 126 8.03 2.15 1.47
CA ALA A 126 8.40 0.80 1.02
C ALA A 126 7.91 0.52 -0.42
N ILE A 127 6.66 0.87 -0.74
CA ILE A 127 6.15 0.77 -2.12
C ILE A 127 6.96 1.68 -3.06
N LYS A 128 7.33 2.88 -2.59
CA LYS A 128 8.09 3.84 -3.40
C LYS A 128 9.53 3.40 -3.67
N SER A 129 10.21 2.79 -2.70
CA SER A 129 11.55 2.25 -2.88
C SER A 129 11.53 1.00 -3.77
N SER A 130 10.51 0.16 -3.65
CA SER A 130 10.37 -1.06 -4.47
C SER A 130 9.65 -0.86 -5.82
N LYS A 131 9.48 0.37 -6.32
CA LYS A 131 8.73 0.63 -7.57
C LYS A 131 9.24 -0.14 -8.77
N ALA A 132 10.57 -0.17 -8.96
CA ALA A 132 11.18 -0.83 -10.10
C ALA A 132 10.91 -2.35 -10.10
N VAL A 133 11.03 -2.97 -8.92
CA VAL A 133 10.73 -4.40 -8.73
C VAL A 133 9.25 -4.66 -8.96
N LEU A 134 8.36 -3.89 -8.33
CA LEU A 134 6.92 -4.05 -8.50
C LEU A 134 6.49 -3.91 -9.97
N ALA A 135 7.07 -2.96 -10.70
CA ALA A 135 6.81 -2.78 -12.12
C ALA A 135 7.30 -3.98 -12.95
N LEU A 136 8.47 -4.53 -12.63
CA LEU A 136 9.01 -5.74 -13.27
C LEU A 136 8.11 -6.95 -13.02
N LEU A 137 7.71 -7.19 -11.76
CA LEU A 137 6.82 -8.30 -11.38
C LEU A 137 5.47 -8.19 -12.11
N PHE A 138 4.87 -6.99 -12.12
CA PHE A 138 3.61 -6.73 -12.81
C PHE A 138 3.74 -6.93 -14.33
N THR A 139 4.88 -6.53 -14.92
CA THR A 139 5.14 -6.74 -16.35
C THR A 139 5.27 -8.22 -16.68
N MET A 140 6.00 -9.00 -15.88
CA MET A 140 6.10 -10.45 -16.05
C MET A 140 4.73 -11.13 -15.90
N LEU A 141 3.95 -10.74 -14.89
CA LEU A 141 2.60 -11.25 -14.69
C LEU A 141 1.74 -11.02 -15.94
N CYS A 142 1.67 -9.79 -16.45
CA CYS A 142 0.93 -9.46 -17.66
C CYS A 142 1.45 -10.24 -18.89
N PHE A 143 2.76 -10.36 -19.04
CA PHE A 143 3.39 -11.05 -20.16
C PHE A 143 3.01 -12.55 -20.20
N PHE A 144 3.16 -13.27 -19.09
CA PHE A 144 2.79 -14.68 -19.02
C PHE A 144 1.27 -14.89 -19.12
N SER A 145 0.47 -13.96 -18.58
CA SER A 145 -1.00 -14.00 -18.72
C SER A 145 -1.43 -13.87 -20.17
N LEU A 146 -0.78 -13.00 -20.94
CA LEU A 146 -1.03 -12.83 -22.37
C LEU A 146 -0.64 -14.08 -23.15
N ILE A 147 0.52 -14.69 -22.84
CA ILE A 147 0.93 -15.96 -23.46
C ILE A 147 -0.09 -17.06 -23.16
N GLY A 148 -0.48 -17.23 -21.90
CA GLY A 148 -1.47 -18.24 -21.50
C GLY A 148 -2.82 -18.02 -22.19
N PHE A 149 -3.29 -16.78 -22.26
CA PHE A 149 -4.51 -16.42 -23.00
C PHE A 149 -4.42 -16.84 -24.48
N ILE A 150 -3.33 -16.48 -25.16
CA ILE A 150 -3.18 -16.77 -26.60
C ILE A 150 -3.05 -18.28 -26.85
N LEU A 151 -2.32 -19.00 -26.00
CA LEU A 151 -2.06 -20.43 -26.20
C LEU A 151 -3.22 -21.33 -25.79
N PHE A 152 -3.93 -20.96 -24.71
CA PHE A 152 -4.84 -21.88 -24.02
C PHE A 152 -6.30 -21.42 -23.99
N SER A 153 -6.66 -20.22 -24.45
CA SER A 153 -8.05 -19.72 -24.41
C SER A 153 -9.10 -20.68 -25.00
N ASN A 154 -8.76 -21.38 -26.08
CA ASN A 154 -9.68 -22.35 -26.71
C ASN A 154 -9.60 -23.75 -26.11
N SER A 155 -8.43 -24.14 -25.58
CA SER A 155 -8.18 -25.50 -25.10
C SER A 155 -8.49 -25.69 -23.62
N VAL A 156 -8.35 -24.61 -22.84
CA VAL A 156 -8.48 -24.55 -21.38
C VAL A 156 -9.24 -23.27 -20.99
N PRO A 157 -10.49 -23.09 -21.46
CA PRO A 157 -11.24 -21.84 -21.28
C PRO A 157 -11.58 -21.52 -19.83
N GLU A 158 -11.67 -22.52 -18.96
CA GLU A 158 -11.92 -22.32 -17.52
C GLU A 158 -10.88 -21.38 -16.88
N TYR A 159 -9.63 -21.49 -17.30
CA TYR A 159 -8.50 -20.72 -16.76
C TYR A 159 -8.10 -19.53 -17.66
N PHE A 160 -8.19 -19.69 -18.98
CA PHE A 160 -7.61 -18.74 -19.95
C PHE A 160 -8.65 -18.09 -20.90
N SER A 161 -9.94 -18.10 -20.57
CA SER A 161 -11.01 -17.56 -21.44
C SER A 161 -10.97 -16.05 -21.65
N THR A 162 -10.44 -15.28 -20.69
CA THR A 162 -10.34 -13.81 -20.78
C THR A 162 -8.98 -13.34 -20.26
N PRO A 163 -8.50 -12.14 -20.64
CA PRO A 163 -7.25 -11.61 -20.11
C PRO A 163 -7.22 -11.55 -18.58
N LEU A 164 -8.36 -11.28 -17.93
CA LEU A 164 -8.44 -11.21 -16.47
C LEU A 164 -8.42 -12.60 -15.82
N SER A 165 -9.10 -13.59 -16.41
CA SER A 165 -9.04 -14.99 -15.96
C SER A 165 -7.62 -15.56 -16.10
N SER A 166 -6.96 -15.27 -17.23
CA SER A 166 -5.55 -15.64 -17.45
C SER A 166 -4.63 -14.97 -16.45
N LEU A 167 -4.90 -13.70 -16.09
CA LEU A 167 -4.15 -12.98 -15.07
C LEU A 167 -4.32 -13.61 -13.70
N ASN A 168 -5.52 -14.01 -13.32
CA ASN A 168 -5.76 -14.74 -12.06
C ASN A 168 -5.01 -16.07 -12.03
N THR A 169 -5.14 -16.88 -13.10
CA THR A 169 -4.46 -18.19 -13.19
C THR A 169 -2.94 -18.05 -13.10
N VAL A 170 -2.36 -17.12 -13.86
CA VAL A 170 -0.92 -16.89 -13.81
C VAL A 170 -0.51 -16.31 -12.46
N PHE A 171 -1.31 -15.43 -11.86
CA PHE A 171 -1.04 -14.89 -10.52
C PHE A 171 -0.96 -16.00 -9.46
N GLU A 172 -1.91 -16.93 -9.44
CA GLU A 172 -1.90 -18.09 -8.54
C GLU A 172 -0.60 -18.89 -8.69
N ILE A 173 -0.26 -19.29 -9.93
CA ILE A 173 0.99 -20.02 -10.22
C ILE A 173 2.23 -19.20 -9.83
N PHE A 174 2.23 -17.89 -10.09
CA PHE A 174 3.32 -16.96 -9.77
C PHE A 174 3.52 -16.83 -8.26
N THR A 175 2.45 -16.89 -7.47
CA THR A 175 2.48 -16.92 -6.00
C THR A 175 2.73 -18.31 -5.41
N ILE A 176 2.93 -19.33 -6.25
CA ILE A 176 3.09 -20.74 -5.85
C ILE A 176 1.84 -21.26 -5.11
N GLU A 177 0.69 -20.66 -5.38
CA GLU A 177 -0.60 -21.13 -4.88
C GLU A 177 -1.24 -22.02 -5.94
N ASN A 178 -1.69 -23.20 -5.51
CA ASN A 178 -2.55 -24.08 -6.30
C ASN A 178 -2.05 -24.42 -7.73
N TRP A 179 -0.73 -24.31 -7.96
CA TRP A 179 -0.12 -24.44 -9.29
C TRP A 179 -0.27 -25.82 -9.93
N GLY A 180 -0.55 -26.86 -9.13
CA GLY A 180 -0.77 -28.23 -9.61
C GLY A 180 -2.16 -28.44 -10.21
N GLU A 181 -3.15 -27.62 -9.85
CA GLU A 181 -4.53 -27.83 -10.32
C GLU A 181 -4.67 -27.63 -11.83
N LEU A 182 -3.94 -26.66 -12.40
CA LEU A 182 -4.01 -26.38 -13.83
C LEU A 182 -3.54 -27.59 -14.68
N PRO A 183 -2.34 -28.19 -14.47
CA PRO A 183 -1.98 -29.44 -15.14
C PRO A 183 -2.96 -30.60 -14.87
N ASP A 184 -3.36 -30.80 -13.62
CA ASP A 184 -4.26 -31.90 -13.21
C ASP A 184 -5.65 -31.80 -13.90
N SER A 185 -6.10 -30.58 -14.19
CA SER A 185 -7.35 -30.34 -14.93
C SER A 185 -7.30 -30.92 -16.35
N ILE A 186 -6.12 -31.00 -16.96
CA ILE A 186 -5.91 -31.49 -18.33
C ILE A 186 -5.78 -33.01 -18.39
N ASP A 187 -5.32 -33.65 -17.32
CA ASP A 187 -5.28 -35.12 -17.22
C ASP A 187 -6.68 -35.72 -17.42
N LYS A 188 -7.72 -35.03 -16.94
CA LYS A 188 -9.13 -35.41 -17.16
C LYS A 188 -9.57 -35.37 -18.62
N ILE A 189 -8.88 -34.57 -19.46
CA ILE A 189 -9.20 -34.33 -20.88
C ILE A 189 -8.49 -35.36 -21.80
N ASN A 190 -7.57 -36.18 -21.25
CA ASN A 190 -6.85 -37.25 -21.95
C ASN A 190 -6.13 -36.79 -23.25
N LYS A 191 -5.57 -35.57 -23.24
CA LYS A 191 -4.80 -34.99 -24.35
C LYS A 191 -3.32 -34.84 -23.95
N PRO A 192 -2.45 -35.84 -24.25
CA PRO A 192 -1.10 -35.86 -23.71
C PRO A 192 -0.22 -34.70 -24.20
N GLY A 193 -0.38 -34.26 -25.46
CA GLY A 193 0.37 -33.12 -25.99
C GLY A 193 -0.03 -31.79 -25.35
N LEU A 194 -1.32 -31.61 -25.05
CA LEU A 194 -1.81 -30.42 -24.35
C LEU A 194 -1.35 -30.42 -22.89
N HIS A 195 -1.44 -31.57 -22.21
CA HIS A 195 -0.95 -31.73 -20.84
C HIS A 195 0.55 -31.38 -20.75
N ALA A 196 1.38 -31.90 -21.66
CA ALA A 196 2.80 -31.56 -21.69
C ALA A 196 3.05 -30.06 -21.89
N LEU A 197 2.29 -29.39 -22.77
CA LEU A 197 2.42 -27.96 -23.03
C LEU A 197 1.98 -27.10 -21.83
N VAL A 198 0.85 -27.44 -21.21
CA VAL A 198 0.32 -26.75 -20.02
C VAL A 198 1.25 -26.95 -18.83
N ASN A 199 1.77 -28.17 -18.62
CA ASN A 199 2.72 -28.45 -17.56
C ASN A 199 4.04 -27.70 -17.77
N ALA A 200 4.58 -27.68 -19.00
CA ALA A 200 5.78 -26.90 -19.33
C ALA A 200 5.57 -25.40 -19.09
N PHE A 201 4.44 -24.84 -19.53
CA PHE A 201 4.08 -23.44 -19.27
C PHE A 201 4.01 -23.16 -17.77
N THR A 202 3.33 -24.01 -17.01
CA THR A 202 3.18 -23.87 -15.54
C THR A 202 4.54 -23.87 -14.85
N ILE A 203 5.42 -24.81 -15.19
CA ILE A 203 6.78 -24.88 -14.64
C ILE A 203 7.59 -23.62 -14.98
N ILE A 204 7.53 -23.13 -16.23
CA ILE A 204 8.24 -21.91 -16.64
C ILE A 204 7.75 -20.70 -15.84
N VAL A 205 6.42 -20.51 -15.73
CA VAL A 205 5.84 -19.42 -14.94
C VAL A 205 6.24 -19.53 -13.47
N LEU A 206 6.23 -20.73 -12.89
CA LEU A 206 6.58 -20.97 -11.50
C LEU A 206 8.06 -20.70 -11.22
N VAL A 207 8.97 -21.08 -12.12
CA VAL A 207 10.41 -20.80 -11.97
C VAL A 207 10.71 -19.32 -12.18
N CYS A 208 10.21 -18.72 -13.27
CA CYS A 208 10.47 -17.33 -13.60
C CYS A 208 9.78 -16.35 -12.64
N GLY A 209 8.53 -16.63 -12.31
CA GLY A 209 7.67 -15.77 -11.51
C GLY A 209 7.73 -16.05 -10.01
N GLY A 210 7.61 -17.32 -9.61
CA GLY A 210 7.70 -17.71 -8.21
C GLY A 210 9.12 -17.57 -7.68
N PHE A 211 10.02 -18.45 -8.10
CA PHE A 211 11.35 -18.54 -7.48
C PHE A 211 12.25 -17.35 -7.81
N ILE A 212 12.43 -17.02 -9.10
CA ILE A 212 13.37 -15.97 -9.52
C ILE A 212 12.86 -14.59 -9.10
N ALA A 213 11.57 -14.31 -9.29
CA ALA A 213 11.04 -12.99 -9.01
C ALA A 213 10.98 -12.68 -7.50
N VAL A 214 10.64 -13.64 -6.65
CA VAL A 214 10.74 -13.50 -5.19
C VAL A 214 12.20 -13.32 -4.74
N SER A 215 13.13 -14.09 -5.32
CA SER A 215 14.57 -13.98 -5.00
C SER A 215 15.13 -12.60 -5.39
N LEU A 216 14.75 -12.09 -6.56
CA LEU A 216 15.13 -10.75 -7.03
C LEU A 216 14.50 -9.65 -6.16
N ALA A 217 13.23 -9.78 -5.80
CA ALA A 217 12.57 -8.82 -4.93
C ALA A 217 13.25 -8.75 -3.56
N ASN A 218 13.62 -9.90 -2.99
CA ASN A 218 14.37 -9.96 -1.73
C ASN A 218 15.78 -9.34 -1.89
N ALA A 219 16.49 -9.64 -2.97
CA ALA A 219 17.81 -9.08 -3.24
C ALA A 219 17.75 -7.54 -3.32
N VAL A 220 16.82 -6.98 -4.10
CA VAL A 220 16.66 -5.53 -4.22
C VAL A 220 16.21 -4.89 -2.90
N PHE A 221 15.35 -5.56 -2.14
CA PHE A 221 14.95 -5.06 -0.83
C PHE A 221 16.12 -5.01 0.15
N VAL A 222 16.98 -6.04 0.16
CA VAL A 222 18.21 -6.06 0.96
C VAL A 222 19.18 -4.97 0.49
N ASP A 223 19.40 -4.84 -0.81
CA ASP A 223 20.29 -3.82 -1.37
C ASP A 223 19.81 -2.40 -1.00
N GLU A 224 18.51 -2.12 -1.04
CA GLU A 224 17.93 -0.85 -0.61
C GLU A 224 18.17 -0.59 0.88
N LEU A 225 17.91 -1.58 1.76
CA LEU A 225 18.13 -1.46 3.20
C LEU A 225 19.62 -1.28 3.55
N VAL A 226 20.51 -1.95 2.82
CA VAL A 226 21.97 -1.84 3.01
C VAL A 226 22.48 -0.51 2.46
N SER A 227 21.94 -0.02 1.34
CA SER A 227 22.33 1.26 0.75
C SER A 227 22.01 2.43 1.69
N ASP A 228 20.83 2.44 2.33
CA ASP A 228 20.43 3.51 3.26
C ASP A 228 21.38 3.58 4.48
N ASN A 229 21.77 2.42 5.03
CA ASN A 229 22.74 2.36 6.13
C ASN A 229 24.18 2.70 5.70
N ASN A 230 24.59 2.30 4.49
CA ASN A 230 25.94 2.52 4.00
C ASN A 230 26.21 3.98 3.64
N ASP A 231 25.22 4.73 3.15
CA ASP A 231 25.41 6.13 2.79
C ASP A 231 25.68 7.02 4.01
N ASP A 232 25.01 6.77 5.14
CA ASP A 232 25.27 7.48 6.39
C ASP A 232 26.60 7.05 7.01
N LEU A 233 26.92 5.75 7.00
CA LEU A 233 28.22 5.24 7.42
C LEU A 233 29.37 5.82 6.57
N LYS A 234 29.16 5.97 5.26
CA LYS A 234 30.14 6.55 4.33
C LYS A 234 30.39 8.03 4.62
N LYS A 235 29.36 8.81 4.97
CA LYS A 235 29.51 10.21 5.41
C LYS A 235 30.34 10.28 6.68
N GLU A 236 30.04 9.45 7.68
CA GLU A 236 30.76 9.44 8.96
C GLU A 236 32.24 9.05 8.78
N VAL A 237 32.54 8.03 7.95
CA VAL A 237 33.92 7.63 7.62
C VAL A 237 34.68 8.75 6.89
N LEU A 238 34.03 9.45 5.96
CA LEU A 238 34.65 10.58 5.26
C LEU A 238 34.95 11.73 6.23
N GLN A 239 34.04 12.00 7.16
CA GLN A 239 34.19 13.04 8.18
C GLN A 239 35.36 12.72 9.13
N LEU A 240 35.43 11.49 9.64
CA LEU A 240 36.55 11.02 10.47
C LEU A 240 37.90 11.07 9.74
N ARG A 241 37.94 10.75 8.44
CA ARG A 241 39.18 10.89 7.64
C ARG A 241 39.60 12.35 7.52
N GLN A 242 38.66 13.25 7.37
CA GLN A 242 38.91 14.68 7.25
C GLN A 242 39.45 15.26 8.58
N GLU A 243 38.84 14.91 9.70
CA GLU A 243 39.32 15.26 11.05
C GLU A 243 40.74 14.73 11.32
N ASN A 244 41.02 13.48 10.95
CA ASN A 244 42.37 12.91 11.08
C ASN A 244 43.42 13.65 10.23
N LEU A 245 43.04 14.11 9.03
CA LEU A 245 43.94 14.90 8.18
C LEU A 245 44.22 16.28 8.79
N GLU A 246 43.21 16.92 9.38
CA GLU A 246 43.36 18.19 10.09
C GLU A 246 44.24 18.05 11.33
N ILE A 247 44.00 17.03 12.16
CA ILE A 247 44.83 16.72 13.34
C ILE A 247 46.29 16.50 12.91
N LYS A 248 46.54 15.72 11.85
CA LYS A 248 47.90 15.53 11.34
C LYS A 248 48.55 16.83 10.90
N LYS A 249 47.83 17.72 10.21
CA LYS A 249 48.36 19.04 9.82
C LYS A 249 48.72 19.90 11.03
N LEU A 250 47.83 19.97 12.03
CA LEU A 250 48.07 20.72 13.27
C LEU A 250 49.30 20.17 14.03
N LEU A 251 49.45 18.85 14.10
CA LEU A 251 50.63 18.22 14.71
C LEU A 251 51.93 18.57 13.97
N TYR A 252 51.90 18.62 12.64
CA TYR A 252 53.05 19.07 11.83
C TYR A 252 53.37 20.55 12.06
N GLU A 253 52.37 21.43 12.11
CA GLU A 253 52.57 22.86 12.39
C GLU A 253 53.13 23.12 13.80
N ILE A 254 52.62 22.40 14.81
CA ILE A 254 53.11 22.50 16.19
C ILE A 254 54.56 22.04 16.26
N LYS A 255 54.90 20.91 15.62
CA LYS A 255 56.28 20.41 15.59
C LYS A 255 57.24 21.45 15.01
N TYR A 256 56.88 22.10 13.91
CA TYR A 256 57.71 23.10 13.24
C TYR A 256 57.81 24.44 14.00
N LYS A 257 56.88 24.73 14.92
CA LYS A 257 56.94 25.92 15.80
C LYS A 257 57.81 25.74 17.04
N ILE A 258 58.11 24.49 17.40
CA ILE A 258 58.87 24.14 18.61
C ILE A 258 60.36 23.93 18.29
N ASP A 259 60.70 23.61 17.03
CA ASP A 259 62.06 23.62 16.48
C ASP A 259 62.47 25.03 16.02
#